data_AF-A0A847GS28-F1
#
_entry.id   AF-A0A847GS28-F1
#
_cell.length_a   1.000
_cell.length_b   1.000
_cell.length_c   1.000
_cell.angle_alpha   90.00
_cell.angle_beta   90.00
_cell.angle_gamma   90.00
#
_symmetry.space_group_name_H-M   'P 1'
#
loop_
_entity.id
_entity.type
_entity.pdbx_description
1 polymer ?
#
loop_
_entity_poly.entity_id
_entity_poly.type
_entity_poly.pdbx_seq_one_letter_code
_entity_poly.pdbx_strand_id
1 'polypeptide(L)'
;CLQLIDRPLPRPERLVEFLLSQRCETGGFRDVRAAKRAGTNPSAAGVGALQLLDALDHETADRTVDFLGEMQTEEGGLRANTRIPVADLLSTFTGVVTLTDLRGLDAIEPSAALRFARILERPDGGFCGAIWDADVDVEYTFYGLGCLGLLSPPAAGP
;
A
#
# COMPACT_ATOMS: atom_id res chain seq x y z
N CYS A 1 -12.83 0.84 13.49
CA CYS A 1 -11.94 -0.18 14.06
C CYS A 1 -12.32 -0.45 15.51
N LEU A 2 -12.53 -1.72 15.90
CA LEU A 2 -12.89 -2.07 17.29
C LEU A 2 -11.83 -1.61 18.30
N GLN A 3 -10.55 -1.63 17.91
CA GLN A 3 -9.44 -1.11 18.72
C GLN A 3 -9.59 0.37 19.10
N LEU A 4 -10.07 1.23 18.18
CA LEU A 4 -10.21 2.67 18.43
C LEU A 4 -11.29 3.02 19.47
N ILE A 5 -12.15 2.06 19.80
CA ILE A 5 -13.20 2.18 20.81
C ILE A 5 -13.00 1.16 21.94
N ASP A 6 -11.77 0.64 22.09
CA ASP A 6 -11.36 -0.32 23.12
C ASP A 6 -12.26 -1.57 23.19
N ARG A 7 -12.73 -2.05 22.04
CA ARG A 7 -13.51 -3.27 21.92
C ARG A 7 -12.63 -4.44 21.45
N PRO A 8 -12.71 -5.61 22.10
CA PRO A 8 -11.96 -6.78 21.66
C PRO A 8 -12.48 -7.31 20.32
N LEU A 9 -11.58 -7.89 19.52
CA LEU A 9 -11.94 -8.57 18.28
C LEU A 9 -12.61 -9.91 18.60
N PRO A 10 -13.80 -10.21 18.02
CA PRO A 10 -14.43 -11.50 18.21
C PRO A 10 -13.73 -12.58 17.36
N ARG A 11 -13.14 -13.60 18.02
CA ARG A 11 -12.45 -14.75 17.38
C ARG A 11 -11.26 -14.33 16.50
N PRO A 12 -10.24 -13.67 17.06
CA PRO A 12 -9.09 -13.18 16.29
C PRO A 12 -8.36 -14.29 15.53
N GLU A 13 -8.33 -15.51 16.06
CA GLU A 13 -7.67 -16.67 15.45
C GLU A 13 -8.29 -17.03 14.09
N ARG A 14 -9.62 -16.95 13.97
CA ARG A 14 -10.31 -17.19 12.69
C ARG A 14 -10.05 -16.10 11.66
N LEU A 15 -9.80 -14.87 12.12
CA LEU A 15 -9.42 -13.77 11.25
C LEU A 15 -8.00 -13.99 10.72
N VAL A 16 -7.06 -14.39 11.59
CA VAL A 16 -5.70 -14.78 11.18
C VAL A 16 -5.74 -15.92 10.16
N GLU A 17 -6.47 -17.00 10.43
CA GLU A 17 -6.65 -18.12 9.50
C GLU A 17 -7.19 -17.66 8.14
N PHE A 18 -8.19 -16.77 8.14
CA PHE A 18 -8.76 -16.22 6.92
C PHE A 18 -7.72 -15.41 6.12
N LEU A 19 -7.00 -14.50 6.78
CA LEU A 19 -5.99 -13.63 6.17
C LEU A 19 -4.85 -14.46 5.58
N LEU A 20 -4.29 -15.40 6.34
CA LEU A 20 -3.24 -16.30 5.87
C LEU A 20 -3.71 -17.15 4.69
N SER A 21 -4.99 -17.51 4.63
CA SER A 21 -5.59 -18.21 3.49
C SER A 21 -5.73 -17.35 2.23
N GLN A 22 -5.45 -16.04 2.28
CA GLN A 22 -5.40 -15.17 1.09
C GLN A 22 -3.98 -14.94 0.55
N ARG A 23 -2.93 -15.44 1.22
CA ARG A 23 -1.56 -15.36 0.70
C ARG A 23 -1.46 -16.05 -0.66
N CYS A 24 -0.72 -15.43 -1.56
CA CYS A 24 -0.36 -15.98 -2.86
C CYS A 24 1.09 -16.48 -2.83
N GLU A 25 1.40 -17.46 -3.68
CA GLU A 25 2.77 -17.96 -3.85
C GLU A 25 3.73 -16.86 -4.36
N THR A 26 3.20 -15.81 -4.97
CA THR A 26 3.99 -14.64 -5.42
C THR A 26 4.20 -13.60 -4.31
N GLY A 27 3.87 -13.90 -3.05
CA GLY A 27 4.20 -13.08 -1.88
C GLY A 27 3.11 -12.13 -1.38
N GLY A 28 2.30 -11.54 -2.27
CA GLY A 28 1.18 -10.68 -1.86
C GLY A 28 -0.11 -11.44 -1.48
N PHE A 29 -1.18 -10.70 -1.25
CA PHE A 29 -2.51 -11.20 -0.87
C PHE A 29 -3.53 -10.94 -1.98
N ARG A 30 -4.53 -11.82 -2.08
CA ARG A 30 -5.72 -11.62 -2.93
C ARG A 30 -6.89 -11.03 -2.14
N ASP A 31 -7.74 -10.27 -2.83
CA ASP A 31 -8.94 -9.67 -2.25
C ASP A 31 -10.00 -10.73 -1.89
N VAL A 32 -10.32 -11.62 -2.85
CA VAL A 32 -11.24 -12.74 -2.66
C VAL A 32 -10.62 -14.01 -3.24
N ARG A 33 -11.03 -15.19 -2.75
CA ARG A 33 -10.51 -16.50 -3.26
C ARG A 33 -10.66 -16.69 -4.76
N ALA A 34 -11.67 -16.06 -5.39
CA ALA A 34 -11.86 -16.11 -6.84
C ALA A 34 -10.81 -15.28 -7.61
N ALA A 35 -10.17 -14.30 -6.95
CA ALA A 35 -9.07 -13.55 -7.51
C ALA A 35 -7.81 -14.43 -7.54
N LYS A 36 -7.29 -14.66 -8.74
CA LYS A 36 -6.15 -15.57 -8.97
C LYS A 36 -4.79 -14.94 -8.67
N ARG A 37 -4.73 -13.65 -8.33
CA ARG A 37 -3.49 -12.89 -8.24
C ARG A 37 -3.50 -12.01 -7.00
N ALA A 38 -2.30 -11.80 -6.48
CA ALA A 38 -2.08 -10.79 -5.47
C ALA A 38 -2.30 -9.38 -6.03
N GLY A 39 -2.65 -8.45 -5.15
CA GLY A 39 -2.71 -7.02 -5.46
C GLY A 39 -2.12 -6.18 -4.34
N THR A 40 -1.75 -4.95 -4.65
CA THR A 40 -1.11 -4.01 -3.71
C THR A 40 -2.01 -3.73 -2.51
N ASN A 41 -3.25 -3.28 -2.75
CA ASN A 41 -4.19 -2.93 -1.67
C ASN A 41 -4.56 -4.14 -0.78
N PRO A 42 -4.91 -5.33 -1.31
CA PRO A 42 -5.16 -6.49 -0.46
C PRO A 42 -3.92 -6.94 0.33
N SER A 43 -2.72 -6.76 -0.23
CA SER A 43 -1.46 -7.08 0.49
C SER A 43 -1.25 -6.13 1.66
N ALA A 44 -1.43 -4.82 1.44
CA ALA A 44 -1.36 -3.82 2.50
C ALA A 44 -2.40 -4.10 3.61
N ALA A 45 -3.64 -4.41 3.23
CA ALA A 45 -4.69 -4.76 4.19
C ALA A 45 -4.38 -6.05 4.96
N GLY A 46 -3.84 -7.06 4.27
CA GLY A 46 -3.45 -8.34 4.86
C GLY A 46 -2.33 -8.19 5.87
N VAL A 47 -1.26 -7.49 5.49
CA VAL A 47 -0.11 -7.20 6.36
C VAL A 47 -0.52 -6.36 7.56
N GLY A 48 -1.20 -5.23 7.34
CA GLY A 48 -1.60 -4.34 8.44
C GLY A 48 -2.54 -5.02 9.43
N ALA A 49 -3.45 -5.87 8.96
CA ALA A 49 -4.32 -6.66 9.83
C ALA A 49 -3.54 -7.72 10.62
N LEU A 50 -2.58 -8.41 10.00
CA LEU A 50 -1.73 -9.39 10.69
C LEU A 50 -0.81 -8.72 11.73
N GLN A 51 -0.26 -7.54 11.44
CA GLN A 51 0.52 -6.76 12.42
C GLN A 51 -0.35 -6.35 13.61
N LEU A 52 -1.57 -5.86 13.36
CA LEU A 52 -2.49 -5.48 14.43
C LEU A 52 -2.88 -6.67 15.34
N LEU A 53 -2.88 -7.88 14.77
CA LEU A 53 -3.19 -9.13 15.47
C LEU A 53 -1.95 -9.80 16.10
N ASP A 54 -0.76 -9.19 16.00
CA ASP A 54 0.52 -9.79 16.41
C ASP A 54 0.76 -11.18 15.79
N ALA A 55 0.38 -11.32 14.52
CA ALA A 55 0.34 -12.59 13.79
C ALA A 55 1.09 -12.56 12.45
N LEU A 56 1.82 -11.48 12.16
CA LEU A 56 2.67 -11.39 10.97
C LEU A 56 4.00 -12.11 11.20
N ASP A 57 4.24 -13.17 10.42
CA ASP A 57 5.54 -13.86 10.40
C ASP A 57 6.55 -13.18 9.43
N HIS A 58 7.84 -13.42 9.65
CA HIS A 58 8.92 -12.80 8.86
C HIS A 58 8.89 -13.25 7.39
N GLU A 59 8.56 -14.51 7.10
CA GLU A 59 8.50 -14.99 5.71
C GLU A 59 7.43 -14.23 4.91
N THR A 60 6.26 -14.01 5.51
CA THR A 60 5.16 -13.26 4.89
C THR A 60 5.53 -11.81 4.69
N ALA A 61 6.22 -11.20 5.66
CA ALA A 61 6.70 -9.83 5.56
C ALA A 61 7.68 -9.68 4.38
N ASP A 62 8.74 -10.48 4.35
CA ASP A 62 9.79 -10.42 3.32
C ASP A 62 9.21 -10.64 1.92
N ARG A 63 8.35 -11.66 1.77
CA ARG A 63 7.70 -11.93 0.48
C ARG A 63 6.73 -10.84 0.05
N THR A 64 6.13 -10.12 1.00
CA THR A 64 5.28 -8.96 0.66
C THR A 64 6.14 -7.78 0.21
N VAL A 65 7.30 -7.56 0.83
CA VAL A 65 8.27 -6.53 0.39
C VAL A 65 8.71 -6.81 -1.05
N ASP A 66 9.13 -8.05 -1.36
CA ASP A 66 9.51 -8.45 -2.71
C ASP A 66 8.37 -8.20 -3.72
N PHE A 67 7.15 -8.64 -3.38
CA PHE A 67 5.98 -8.44 -4.22
C PHE A 67 5.68 -6.97 -4.50
N LEU A 68 5.72 -6.11 -3.47
CA LEU A 68 5.45 -4.68 -3.60
C LEU A 68 6.55 -3.96 -4.39
N GLY A 69 7.81 -4.41 -4.28
CA GLY A 69 8.91 -3.94 -5.12
C GLY A 69 8.62 -4.13 -6.61
N GLU A 70 8.09 -5.30 -6.99
CA GLU A 70 7.66 -5.58 -8.37
C GLU A 70 6.46 -4.75 -8.85
N MET A 71 5.75 -4.06 -7.95
CA MET A 71 4.59 -3.25 -8.32
C MET A 71 4.97 -1.84 -8.76
N GLN A 72 6.19 -1.37 -8.53
CA GLN A 72 6.61 -0.06 -9.04
C GLN A 72 6.65 -0.07 -10.57
N THR A 73 6.07 0.94 -11.21
CA THR A 73 6.05 1.10 -12.68
C THR A 73 7.08 2.14 -13.13
N GLU A 74 7.26 2.27 -14.44
CA GLU A 74 8.10 3.33 -15.03
C GLU A 74 7.59 4.75 -14.73
N GLU A 75 6.32 4.89 -14.37
CA GLU A 75 5.73 6.17 -13.92
C GLU A 75 6.21 6.55 -12.51
N GLY A 76 6.82 5.61 -11.78
CA GLY A 76 7.38 5.78 -10.44
C GLY A 76 6.43 5.39 -9.31
N GLY A 77 5.11 5.41 -9.55
CA GLY A 77 4.10 4.89 -8.62
C GLY A 77 3.98 3.37 -8.66
N LEU A 78 3.08 2.82 -7.85
CA LEU A 78 2.79 1.38 -7.83
C LEU A 78 1.49 1.06 -8.56
N ARG A 79 1.47 -0.04 -9.30
CA ARG A 79 0.26 -0.61 -9.92
C ARG A 79 -0.56 -1.42 -8.93
N ALA A 80 -1.86 -1.55 -9.20
CA ALA A 80 -2.77 -2.33 -8.37
C ALA A 80 -2.47 -3.85 -8.36
N ASN A 81 -2.01 -4.40 -9.49
CA ASN A 81 -1.57 -5.79 -9.63
C ASN A 81 -0.81 -6.00 -10.95
N THR A 82 -0.23 -7.18 -11.16
CA THR A 82 0.58 -7.53 -12.34
C THR A 82 -0.12 -7.44 -13.70
N ARG A 83 -1.45 -7.31 -13.78
CA ARG A 83 -2.17 -7.10 -15.07
C ARG A 83 -2.43 -5.65 -15.41
N ILE A 84 -2.35 -4.75 -14.43
CA ILE A 84 -2.55 -3.33 -14.64
C ILE A 84 -1.18 -2.72 -14.92
N PRO A 85 -0.91 -2.22 -16.14
CA PRO A 85 0.44 -1.77 -16.50
C PRO A 85 0.79 -0.40 -15.93
N VAL A 86 -0.19 0.27 -15.33
CA VAL A 86 -0.13 1.66 -14.91
C VAL A 86 -0.26 1.79 -13.40
N ALA A 87 0.36 2.83 -12.85
CA ALA A 87 0.32 3.16 -11.44
C ALA A 87 -0.91 4.02 -11.09
N ASP A 88 -1.37 3.89 -9.84
CA ASP A 88 -2.42 4.73 -9.27
C ASP A 88 -2.02 5.18 -7.86
N LEU A 89 -2.59 6.28 -7.40
CA LEU A 89 -2.20 6.92 -6.14
C LEU A 89 -2.62 6.10 -4.92
N LEU A 90 -3.73 5.37 -4.99
CA LEU A 90 -4.19 4.48 -3.92
C LEU A 90 -3.20 3.32 -3.72
N SER A 91 -2.86 2.61 -4.80
CA SER A 91 -1.88 1.52 -4.78
C SER A 91 -0.48 2.01 -4.37
N THR A 92 -0.08 3.19 -4.85
CA THR A 92 1.18 3.83 -4.44
C THR A 92 1.19 4.09 -2.93
N PHE A 93 0.15 4.72 -2.40
CA PHE A 93 0.07 5.04 -0.97
C PHE A 93 0.07 3.80 -0.10
N THR A 94 -0.81 2.83 -0.37
CA THR A 94 -0.93 1.62 0.48
C THR A 94 0.33 0.76 0.44
N GLY A 95 0.97 0.67 -0.74
CA GLY A 95 2.25 -0.02 -0.88
C GLY A 95 3.37 0.69 -0.14
N VAL A 96 3.47 2.02 -0.25
CA VAL A 96 4.50 2.82 0.46
C VAL A 96 4.32 2.76 1.98
N VAL A 97 3.09 2.86 2.50
CA VAL A 97 2.80 2.65 3.93
C VAL A 97 3.31 1.28 4.38
N THR A 98 2.93 0.24 3.64
CA THR A 98 3.30 -1.15 3.97
C THR A 98 4.81 -1.36 3.94
N LEU A 99 5.49 -0.88 2.90
CA LEU A 99 6.96 -0.93 2.80
C LEU A 99 7.64 -0.15 3.93
N THR A 100 7.06 0.98 4.36
CA THR A 100 7.58 1.74 5.50
C THR A 100 7.44 0.96 6.79
N ASP A 101 6.25 0.39 7.06
CA ASP A 101 5.97 -0.39 8.27
C ASP A 101 6.84 -1.66 8.35
N LEU A 102 7.14 -2.27 7.20
CA LEU A 102 8.01 -3.44 7.09
C LEU A 102 9.51 -3.09 7.00
N ARG A 103 9.87 -1.80 7.00
CA ARG A 103 11.25 -1.31 6.80
C ARG A 103 11.88 -1.80 5.47
N GLY A 104 11.07 -1.97 4.43
CA GLY A 104 11.46 -2.45 3.10
C GLY A 104 11.36 -1.40 1.98
N LEU A 105 11.42 -0.10 2.29
CA LEU A 105 11.33 0.97 1.28
C LEU A 105 12.42 0.90 0.21
N ASP A 106 13.53 0.22 0.47
CA ASP A 106 14.62 -0.04 -0.48
C ASP A 106 14.25 -1.01 -1.62
N ALA A 107 13.10 -1.69 -1.52
CA ALA A 107 12.55 -2.52 -2.60
C ALA A 107 11.99 -1.69 -3.79
N ILE A 108 11.81 -0.38 -3.62
CA ILE A 108 11.37 0.55 -4.65
C ILE A 108 12.34 1.73 -4.75
N GLU A 109 12.18 2.59 -5.75
CA GLU A 109 12.83 3.91 -5.81
C GLU A 109 11.93 4.98 -5.17
N PRO A 110 12.19 5.41 -3.90
CA PRO A 110 11.29 6.30 -3.17
C PRO A 110 11.18 7.67 -3.81
N SER A 111 12.27 8.16 -4.42
CA SER A 111 12.28 9.44 -5.13
C SER A 111 11.37 9.43 -6.34
N ALA A 112 11.21 8.28 -7.01
CA ALA A 112 10.31 8.12 -8.15
C ALA A 112 8.85 8.10 -7.69
N ALA A 113 8.54 7.38 -6.62
CA ALA A 113 7.21 7.40 -6.01
C ALA A 113 6.79 8.80 -5.52
N LEU A 114 7.74 9.56 -4.94
CA LEU A 114 7.51 10.95 -4.53
C LEU A 114 7.20 11.85 -5.74
N ARG A 115 7.96 11.71 -6.84
CA ARG A 115 7.70 12.46 -8.07
C ARG A 115 6.34 12.10 -8.67
N PHE A 116 5.97 10.82 -8.67
CA PHE A 116 4.66 10.37 -9.13
C PHE A 116 3.53 11.04 -8.33
N ALA A 117 3.59 11.00 -6.99
CA ALA A 117 2.58 11.66 -6.15
C ALA A 117 2.47 13.17 -6.41
N ARG A 118 3.61 13.86 -6.61
CA ARG A 118 3.63 15.30 -6.93
C ARG A 118 3.04 15.64 -8.29
N ILE A 119 3.16 14.76 -9.29
CA ILE A 119 2.54 14.97 -10.61
C ILE A 119 1.02 14.96 -10.51
N LEU A 120 0.47 14.22 -9.54
CA LEU A 120 -0.98 14.10 -9.32
C LEU A 120 -1.55 15.24 -8.46
N GLU A 121 -0.71 16.06 -7.82
CA GLU A 121 -1.12 17.24 -7.07
C GLU A 121 -1.60 18.35 -8.01
N ARG A 122 -2.73 18.98 -7.68
CA ARG A 122 -3.29 20.06 -8.50
C ARG A 122 -2.95 21.45 -7.95
N PRO A 123 -2.67 22.44 -8.82
CA PRO A 123 -2.30 23.80 -8.37
C PRO A 123 -3.38 24.50 -7.54
N ASP A 124 -4.64 24.17 -7.77
CA ASP A 124 -5.82 24.64 -7.04
C ASP A 124 -6.16 23.79 -5.80
N GLY A 125 -5.35 22.77 -5.52
CA GLY A 125 -5.46 21.87 -4.37
C GLY A 125 -6.05 20.52 -4.73
N GLY A 126 -5.80 19.54 -3.85
CA GLY A 126 -6.24 18.16 -4.04
C GLY A 126 -5.35 17.36 -4.99
N PHE A 127 -5.71 16.09 -5.17
CA PHE A 127 -4.95 15.14 -5.97
C PHE A 127 -5.88 14.33 -6.89
N CYS A 128 -5.39 14.01 -8.08
CA CYS A 128 -6.01 13.04 -8.99
C CYS A 128 -5.62 11.60 -8.62
N GLY A 129 -6.40 10.60 -9.04
CA GLY A 129 -6.11 9.20 -8.74
C GLY A 129 -5.00 8.57 -9.59
N ALA A 130 -4.82 9.06 -10.82
CA ALA A 130 -3.81 8.59 -11.75
C ALA A 130 -3.50 9.66 -12.81
N ILE A 131 -2.45 9.46 -13.62
CA ILE A 131 -2.00 10.47 -14.60
C ILE A 131 -3.08 10.80 -15.65
N TRP A 132 -3.89 9.82 -16.03
CA TRP A 132 -4.99 10.00 -16.98
C TRP A 132 -6.31 10.46 -16.32
N ASP A 133 -6.32 10.60 -14.99
CA ASP A 133 -7.48 11.06 -14.26
C ASP A 133 -7.48 12.58 -14.17
N ALA A 134 -8.64 13.19 -14.49
CA ALA A 134 -8.81 14.63 -14.51
C ALA A 134 -9.47 15.15 -13.23
N ASP A 135 -10.09 14.27 -12.44
CA ASP A 135 -10.92 14.65 -11.31
C ASP A 135 -10.15 14.58 -10.00
N VAL A 136 -10.26 15.64 -9.21
CA VAL A 136 -9.74 15.66 -7.84
C VAL A 136 -10.74 15.00 -6.90
N ASP A 137 -10.24 14.16 -6.00
CA ASP A 137 -11.05 13.53 -4.95
C ASP A 137 -10.40 13.74 -3.57
N VAL A 138 -11.23 13.83 -2.53
CA VAL A 138 -10.77 13.90 -1.13
C VAL A 138 -10.04 12.63 -0.71
N GLU A 139 -10.46 11.47 -1.23
CA GLU A 139 -9.80 10.18 -1.03
C GLU A 139 -8.36 10.22 -1.58
N TYR A 140 -8.20 10.64 -2.83
CA TYR A 140 -6.87 10.79 -3.43
C TYR A 140 -6.04 11.89 -2.80
N THR A 141 -6.68 12.93 -2.26
CA THR A 141 -5.99 13.96 -1.48
C THR A 141 -5.36 13.37 -0.22
N PHE A 142 -6.07 12.49 0.49
CA PHE A 142 -5.52 11.79 1.65
C PHE A 142 -4.33 10.90 1.26
N TYR A 143 -4.44 10.13 0.17
CA TYR A 143 -3.36 9.28 -0.32
C TYR A 143 -2.13 10.07 -0.80
N GLY A 144 -2.36 11.17 -1.53
CA GLY A 144 -1.31 12.07 -2.01
C GLY A 144 -0.52 12.67 -0.85
N LEU A 145 -1.21 13.28 0.13
CA LEU A 145 -0.57 13.83 1.32
C LEU A 145 0.17 12.75 2.13
N GLY A 146 -0.38 11.55 2.22
CA GLY A 146 0.27 10.40 2.85
C GLY A 146 1.58 10.01 2.16
N CYS A 147 1.58 9.91 0.84
CA CYS A 147 2.79 9.68 0.05
C CYS A 147 3.83 10.79 0.28
N LEU A 148 3.41 12.06 0.23
CA LEU A 148 4.33 13.18 0.49
C LEU A 148 4.93 13.11 1.90
N GLY A 149 4.13 12.78 2.91
CA GLY A 149 4.57 12.69 4.30
C GLY A 149 5.57 11.57 4.55
N LEU A 150 5.39 10.41 3.90
CA LEU A 150 6.26 9.24 4.08
C LEU A 150 7.55 9.31 3.24
N LEU A 151 7.49 9.93 2.06
CA LEU A 151 8.58 9.91 1.08
C LEU A 151 9.39 11.21 1.05
N SER A 152 8.89 12.30 1.63
CA SER A 152 9.69 13.52 1.69
C SER A 152 10.89 13.30 2.60
N PRO A 153 12.08 13.80 2.22
CA PRO A 153 13.20 13.83 3.15
C PRO A 153 12.78 14.59 4.40
N PRO A 154 13.29 14.20 5.59
CA PRO A 154 13.05 14.95 6.80
C PRO A 154 13.41 16.42 6.53
N ALA A 155 12.53 17.33 6.97
CA ALA A 155 12.79 18.75 6.82
C ALA A 155 14.18 19.04 7.38
N ALA A 156 15.03 19.70 6.58
CA ALA A 156 16.26 20.27 7.12
C ALA A 156 15.83 21.17 8.29
N GLY A 157 16.23 20.79 9.51
CA GLY A 157 15.92 21.56 10.70
C GLY A 157 16.41 23.01 10.54
N PRO A 158 15.82 23.96 11.28
CA PRO A 158 16.34 25.32 11.33
C PRO A 158 17.81 25.38 11.78
#